data_AF-A0A7Y7M5Z5-F1
#
_entry.id   AF-A0A7Y7M5Z5-F1
#
_cell.length_a   1.000
_cell.length_b   1.000
_cell.length_c   1.000
_cell.angle_alpha   90.00
_cell.angle_beta   90.00
_cell.angle_gamma   90.00
#
_symmetry.space_group_name_H-M   'P 1'
#
loop_
_entity.id
_entity.type
_entity.pdbx_description
1 polymer ?
#
loop_
_entity_poly.entity_id
_entity_poly.type
_entity_poly.pdbx_seq_one_letter_code
_entity_poly.pdbx_strand_id
1 'polypeptide(L)'
;MSIAPYAVQTATARGRLHPEAESPSRTPWQRDRDRILHSAGFRTLQYKTQVFVNHQGDFFRTRLTHSLEVAQIARSIARNLRVDEDLTETLALAHDLGHTPFGHAGEDALAAAMGEWGGFDHNTQTLRQVTKLERRYFGFDGLNLTWETLEGLIKHNGPVDHPTGYVARYAGMLGLDLGCYAPVEAQIAAMADDIAYHAHDLDDGLRAGLLCLSDLAGLPVVGDALAQVR
;
A
#
# COMPACT_ATOMS: atom_id res chain seq x y z
N MET A 1 16.99 -15.06 11.89
CA MET A 1 15.94 -15.62 12.78
C MET A 1 14.99 -16.42 11.91
N SER A 2 14.48 -17.57 12.36
CA SER A 2 13.44 -18.27 11.60
C SER A 2 12.14 -17.47 11.64
N ILE A 3 11.49 -17.32 10.50
CA ILE A 3 10.15 -16.71 10.43
C ILE A 3 9.12 -17.61 11.13
N ALA A 4 8.03 -17.02 11.62
CA ALA A 4 6.96 -17.70 12.32
C ALA A 4 6.21 -18.68 11.40
N PRO A 5 5.59 -19.76 11.93
CA PRO A 5 4.89 -20.75 11.12
C PRO A 5 3.64 -20.21 10.41
N TYR A 6 3.09 -19.09 10.89
CA TYR A 6 1.95 -18.41 10.28
C TYR A 6 2.37 -17.36 9.23
N ALA A 7 3.67 -17.09 9.09
CA ALA A 7 4.20 -16.17 8.09
C ALA A 7 4.24 -16.84 6.72
N VAL A 8 4.19 -16.03 5.66
CA VAL A 8 4.40 -16.49 4.29
C VAL A 8 5.82 -17.07 4.15
N GLN A 9 5.90 -18.30 3.64
CA GLN A 9 7.17 -19.01 3.47
C GLN A 9 7.59 -18.95 2.00
N THR A 10 8.87 -18.66 1.75
CA THR A 10 9.45 -18.72 0.39
C THR A 10 9.34 -20.11 -0.23
N ALA A 11 9.44 -21.17 0.60
CA ALA A 11 9.32 -22.56 0.16
C ALA A 11 7.92 -22.92 -0.37
N THR A 12 6.89 -22.15 -0.02
CA THR A 12 5.51 -22.34 -0.49
C THR A 12 5.03 -21.21 -1.40
N ALA A 13 5.96 -20.40 -1.91
CA ALA A 13 5.62 -19.29 -2.80
C ALA A 13 4.95 -19.82 -4.07
N ARG A 14 3.82 -19.22 -4.46
CA ARG A 14 3.04 -19.62 -5.64
C ARG A 14 3.61 -19.07 -6.95
N GLY A 15 4.58 -18.17 -6.86
CA GLY A 15 5.33 -17.68 -8.02
C GLY A 15 4.66 -16.49 -8.70
N ARG A 16 4.81 -16.39 -10.02
CA ARG A 16 4.47 -15.23 -10.85
C ARG A 16 3.65 -15.66 -12.07
N LEU A 17 2.93 -14.72 -12.70
CA LEU A 17 2.12 -15.01 -13.89
C LEU A 17 2.99 -15.39 -15.09
N HIS A 18 4.04 -14.62 -15.34
CA HIS A 18 5.00 -14.90 -16.40
C HIS A 18 6.20 -15.66 -15.84
N PRO A 19 6.59 -16.81 -16.41
CA PRO A 19 7.76 -17.55 -15.97
C PRO A 19 9.03 -16.71 -16.10
N GLU A 20 9.82 -16.67 -15.03
CA GLU A 20 11.13 -16.02 -15.00
C GLU A 20 12.09 -16.88 -14.18
N ALA A 21 13.38 -16.85 -14.55
CA ALA A 21 14.41 -17.50 -13.73
C ALA A 21 14.49 -16.87 -12.34
N GLU A 22 14.70 -17.69 -11.32
CA GLU A 22 14.89 -17.21 -9.94
C GLU A 22 16.16 -16.37 -9.80
N SER A 23 16.15 -15.44 -8.84
CA SER A 23 17.31 -14.61 -8.55
C SER A 23 18.27 -15.38 -7.66
N PRO A 24 19.57 -15.49 -7.99
CA PRO A 24 20.54 -16.23 -7.17
C PRO A 24 20.83 -15.57 -5.82
N SER A 25 20.57 -14.27 -5.68
CA SER A 25 20.95 -13.46 -4.51
C SER A 25 19.79 -12.79 -3.78
N ARG A 26 18.56 -12.91 -4.27
CA ARG A 26 17.39 -12.18 -3.74
C ARG A 26 16.21 -13.10 -3.60
N THR A 27 15.46 -12.95 -2.51
CA THR A 27 14.17 -13.62 -2.34
C THR A 27 13.15 -13.10 -3.38
N PRO A 28 12.05 -13.83 -3.63
CA PRO A 28 10.98 -13.35 -4.50
C PRO A 28 10.42 -11.98 -4.07
N TRP A 29 10.29 -11.76 -2.75
CA TRP A 29 9.76 -10.51 -2.17
C TRP A 29 10.73 -9.34 -2.32
N GLN A 30 12.03 -9.56 -2.12
CA GLN A 30 13.06 -8.54 -2.38
C GLN A 30 13.04 -8.10 -3.84
N ARG A 31 12.85 -9.04 -4.78
CA ARG A 31 12.73 -8.71 -6.20
C ARG A 31 11.47 -7.90 -6.49
N ASP A 32 10.36 -8.16 -5.81
CA ASP A 32 9.13 -7.36 -5.94
C ASP A 32 9.31 -5.95 -5.39
N ARG A 33 9.90 -5.82 -4.21
CA ARG A 33 10.27 -4.53 -3.63
C ARG A 33 11.09 -3.71 -4.61
N ASP A 34 12.15 -4.29 -5.15
CA ASP A 34 13.04 -3.59 -6.07
C ASP A 34 12.30 -3.14 -7.35
N ARG A 35 11.37 -3.97 -7.84
CA ARG A 35 10.52 -3.64 -9.00
C ARG A 35 9.60 -2.45 -8.72
N ILE A 36 8.96 -2.45 -7.55
CA ILE A 36 8.09 -1.36 -7.10
C ILE A 36 8.88 -0.08 -6.93
N LEU A 37 9.99 -0.11 -6.18
CA LEU A 37 10.85 1.07 -5.93
C LEU A 37 11.33 1.72 -7.22
N HIS A 38 11.66 0.91 -8.23
CA HIS A 38 12.11 1.43 -9.52
C HIS A 38 10.97 1.76 -10.48
N SER A 39 9.70 1.46 -10.18
CA SER A 39 8.57 1.72 -11.07
C SER A 39 8.36 3.21 -11.35
N ALA A 40 7.70 3.54 -12.46
CA ALA A 40 7.30 4.92 -12.71
C ALA A 40 6.22 5.35 -11.70
N GLY A 41 5.27 4.47 -11.39
CA GLY A 41 4.21 4.69 -10.42
C GLY A 41 4.75 5.13 -9.06
N PHE A 42 5.74 4.42 -8.52
CA PHE A 42 6.34 4.76 -7.22
C PHE A 42 7.02 6.14 -7.25
N ARG A 43 7.76 6.45 -8.32
CA ARG A 43 8.37 7.79 -8.47
C ARG A 43 7.34 8.91 -8.55
N THR A 44 6.15 8.66 -9.10
CA THR A 44 5.11 9.70 -9.16
C THR A 44 4.49 10.03 -7.80
N LEU A 45 4.63 9.15 -6.79
CA LEU A 45 4.12 9.40 -5.44
C LEU A 45 4.73 10.66 -4.81
N GLN A 46 5.95 11.05 -5.22
CA GLN A 46 6.59 12.29 -4.76
C GLN A 46 5.81 13.56 -5.16
N TYR A 47 4.94 13.45 -6.17
CA TYR A 47 4.14 14.56 -6.69
C TYR A 47 2.65 14.42 -6.32
N LYS A 48 2.27 13.37 -5.58
CA LYS A 48 0.91 13.17 -5.08
C LYS A 48 0.81 13.61 -3.63
N THR A 49 -0.26 14.32 -3.31
CA THR A 49 -0.57 14.85 -1.98
C THR A 49 -1.14 13.76 -1.08
N GLN A 50 -0.77 13.72 0.20
CA GLN A 50 -1.37 12.82 1.19
C GLN A 50 -2.65 13.44 1.79
N VAL A 51 -2.64 14.75 2.10
CA VAL A 51 -3.82 15.52 2.55
C VAL A 51 -3.74 16.97 2.07
N PHE A 52 -2.62 17.64 2.38
CA PHE A 52 -2.38 19.02 1.98
C PHE A 52 -1.71 19.10 0.62
N VAL A 53 -1.96 20.20 -0.10
CA VAL A 53 -1.32 20.40 -1.41
C VAL A 53 0.14 20.82 -1.19
N ASN A 54 1.08 20.08 -1.78
CA ASN A 54 2.53 20.22 -1.59
C ASN A 54 3.08 21.65 -1.73
N HIS A 55 2.39 22.56 -2.42
CA HIS A 55 2.84 23.95 -2.62
C HIS A 55 2.38 24.92 -1.52
N GLN A 56 1.60 24.47 -0.53
CA GLN A 56 1.04 25.32 0.52
C GLN A 56 1.89 25.36 1.81
N GLY A 57 2.98 24.60 1.89
CA GLY A 57 3.91 24.61 3.02
C GLY A 57 5.08 23.66 2.84
N ASP A 58 6.24 23.99 3.42
CA ASP A 58 7.53 23.32 3.16
C ASP A 58 7.63 21.87 3.67
N PHE A 59 6.73 21.44 4.57
CA PHE A 59 6.82 20.16 5.29
C PHE A 59 5.58 19.27 5.19
N PHE A 60 4.66 19.56 4.27
CA PHE A 60 3.51 18.68 4.05
C PHE A 60 3.94 17.37 3.40
N ARG A 61 3.35 16.27 3.87
CA ARG A 61 3.68 14.93 3.38
C ARG A 61 3.13 14.69 1.98
N THR A 62 3.96 14.06 1.18
CA THR A 62 3.58 13.46 -0.10
C THR A 62 3.18 12.00 0.12
N ARG A 63 2.52 11.38 -0.86
CA ARG A 63 2.25 9.93 -0.81
C ARG A 63 3.54 9.10 -0.74
N LEU A 64 4.65 9.61 -1.29
CA LEU A 64 5.94 8.94 -1.19
C LEU A 64 6.45 8.92 0.25
N THR A 65 6.46 10.08 0.93
CA THR A 65 6.91 10.15 2.32
C THR A 65 6.00 9.35 3.24
N HIS A 66 4.68 9.40 3.02
CA HIS A 66 3.71 8.54 3.70
C HIS A 66 4.06 7.06 3.52
N SER A 67 4.21 6.58 2.28
CA SER A 67 4.54 5.18 2.00
C SER A 67 5.86 4.73 2.64
N LEU A 68 6.85 5.62 2.77
CA LEU A 68 8.12 5.33 3.46
C LEU A 68 7.92 5.20 4.98
N GLU A 69 7.10 6.05 5.59
CA GLU A 69 6.75 5.99 7.02
C GLU A 69 5.91 4.72 7.32
N VAL A 70 4.92 4.41 6.48
CA VAL A 70 4.14 3.15 6.55
C VAL A 70 5.08 1.95 6.48
N ALA A 71 6.01 1.91 5.52
CA ALA A 71 6.98 0.83 5.40
C ALA A 71 7.86 0.69 6.66
N GLN A 72 8.26 1.80 7.27
CA GLN A 72 9.05 1.77 8.50
C GLN A 72 8.27 1.16 9.68
N ILE A 73 7.02 1.57 9.87
CA ILE A 73 6.13 1.04 10.92
C ILE A 73 5.85 -0.44 10.66
N ALA A 74 5.47 -0.80 9.43
CA ALA A 74 5.13 -2.15 9.02
C ALA A 74 6.28 -3.13 9.27
N ARG A 75 7.52 -2.74 8.93
CA ARG A 75 8.73 -3.54 9.20
C ARG A 75 9.01 -3.72 10.68
N SER A 76 8.77 -2.69 11.50
CA SER A 76 8.92 -2.80 12.95
C SER A 76 7.96 -3.85 13.51
N ILE A 77 6.69 -3.81 13.10
CA ILE A 77 5.69 -4.80 13.51
C ILE A 77 6.07 -6.19 12.99
N ALA A 78 6.47 -6.29 11.71
CA ALA A 78 6.85 -7.55 11.09
C ALA A 78 7.98 -8.27 11.84
N ARG A 79 9.02 -7.51 12.23
CA ARG A 79 10.14 -8.05 12.99
C ARG A 79 9.74 -8.56 14.37
N ASN A 80 8.86 -7.84 15.07
CA ASN A 80 8.37 -8.24 16.39
C ASN A 80 7.48 -9.49 16.31
N LEU A 81 6.70 -9.63 15.25
CA LEU A 81 5.87 -10.82 15.00
C LEU A 81 6.63 -11.95 14.28
N ARG A 82 7.87 -11.71 13.86
CA ARG A 82 8.71 -12.65 13.10
C ARG A 82 8.05 -13.10 11.79
N VAL A 83 7.34 -12.22 11.11
CA VAL A 83 6.85 -12.45 9.74
C VAL A 83 7.86 -11.95 8.71
N ASP A 84 7.60 -12.14 7.41
CA ASP A 84 8.55 -11.73 6.37
C ASP A 84 8.61 -10.21 6.20
N GLU A 85 9.72 -9.58 6.62
CA GLU A 85 9.92 -8.12 6.52
C GLU A 85 9.91 -7.62 5.08
N ASP A 86 10.43 -8.39 4.11
CA ASP A 86 10.55 -7.94 2.72
C ASP A 86 9.19 -7.94 2.02
N LEU A 87 8.33 -8.93 2.27
CA LEU A 87 6.96 -8.94 1.77
C LEU A 87 6.13 -7.82 2.40
N THR A 88 6.21 -7.64 3.73
CA THR A 88 5.51 -6.55 4.42
C THR A 88 5.95 -5.18 3.90
N GLU A 89 7.26 -4.94 3.74
CA GLU A 89 7.78 -3.68 3.18
C GLU A 89 7.30 -3.47 1.74
N THR A 90 7.31 -4.51 0.92
CA THR A 90 6.84 -4.44 -0.47
C THR A 90 5.40 -3.98 -0.56
N LEU A 91 4.52 -4.55 0.27
CA LEU A 91 3.10 -4.22 0.32
C LEU A 91 2.88 -2.78 0.80
N ALA A 92 3.56 -2.39 1.88
CA ALA A 92 3.55 -1.03 2.40
C ALA A 92 4.01 0.02 1.38
N LEU A 93 5.02 -0.27 0.56
CA LEU A 93 5.49 0.67 -0.46
C LEU A 93 4.56 0.80 -1.67
N ALA A 94 3.71 -0.20 -1.92
CA ALA A 94 2.90 -0.29 -3.13
C ALA A 94 1.41 -0.01 -2.95
N HIS A 95 0.88 0.04 -1.72
CA HIS A 95 -0.55 0.23 -1.44
C HIS A 95 -1.12 1.45 -2.20
N ASP A 96 -0.34 2.54 -2.24
CA ASP A 96 -0.76 3.84 -2.73
C ASP A 96 -0.52 4.12 -4.22
N LEU A 97 -0.01 3.15 -4.99
CA LEU A 97 0.38 3.38 -6.39
C LEU A 97 -0.79 3.86 -7.27
N GLY A 98 -1.99 3.35 -7.00
CA GLY A 98 -3.21 3.61 -7.77
C GLY A 98 -3.93 4.91 -7.43
N HIS A 99 -3.53 5.60 -6.36
CA HIS A 99 -4.21 6.84 -5.95
C HIS A 99 -4.12 7.92 -7.04
N THR A 100 -5.22 8.65 -7.21
CA THR A 100 -5.34 9.79 -8.10
C THR A 100 -4.60 11.01 -7.53
N PRO A 101 -4.31 12.04 -8.36
CA PRO A 101 -4.02 13.36 -7.84
C PRO A 101 -5.16 13.85 -6.94
N PHE A 102 -4.84 14.65 -5.91
CA PHE A 102 -5.81 15.20 -4.94
C PHE A 102 -6.51 14.16 -4.04
N GLY A 103 -5.96 12.94 -3.92
CA GLY A 103 -6.47 11.93 -3.00
C GLY A 103 -7.94 11.58 -3.27
N HIS A 104 -8.74 11.44 -2.19
CA HIS A 104 -10.14 11.02 -2.30
C HIS A 104 -10.99 11.93 -3.19
N ALA A 105 -10.74 13.24 -3.18
CA ALA A 105 -11.46 14.16 -4.06
C ALA A 105 -11.23 13.85 -5.56
N GLY A 106 -10.00 13.44 -5.92
CA GLY A 106 -9.69 13.02 -7.28
C GLY A 106 -10.27 11.65 -7.62
N GLU A 107 -10.32 10.74 -6.65
CA GLU A 107 -10.97 9.44 -6.80
C GLU A 107 -12.47 9.58 -7.03
N ASP A 108 -13.18 10.36 -6.21
CA ASP A 108 -14.61 10.62 -6.33
C ASP A 108 -14.95 11.25 -7.69
N ALA A 109 -14.18 12.27 -8.09
CA ALA A 109 -14.37 12.93 -9.37
C ALA A 109 -14.16 11.97 -10.55
N LEU A 110 -13.14 11.12 -10.49
CA LEU A 110 -12.85 10.16 -11.55
C LEU A 110 -13.87 9.02 -11.57
N ALA A 111 -14.33 8.54 -10.40
CA ALA A 111 -15.37 7.53 -10.30
C ALA A 111 -16.68 8.01 -10.90
N ALA A 112 -17.08 9.26 -10.63
CA ALA A 112 -18.25 9.88 -11.24
C ALA A 112 -18.10 10.02 -12.76
N ALA A 113 -16.96 10.53 -13.23
CA ALA A 113 -16.69 10.69 -14.67
C ALA A 113 -16.64 9.36 -15.42
N MET A 114 -16.21 8.29 -14.76
CA MET A 114 -16.10 6.95 -15.32
C MET A 114 -17.34 6.08 -15.07
N GLY A 115 -18.45 6.64 -14.56
CA GLY A 115 -19.65 5.87 -14.18
C GLY A 115 -20.18 4.96 -15.31
N GLU A 116 -20.28 5.48 -16.54
CA GLU A 116 -20.71 4.71 -17.72
C GLU A 116 -19.68 3.65 -18.17
N TRP A 117 -18.46 3.69 -17.63
CA TRP A 117 -17.32 2.86 -17.99
C TRP A 117 -16.87 1.93 -16.85
N GLY A 118 -17.70 1.76 -15.82
CA GLY A 118 -17.44 0.86 -14.68
C GLY A 118 -16.77 1.53 -13.48
N GLY A 119 -16.73 2.87 -13.45
CA GLY A 119 -16.22 3.65 -12.31
C GLY A 119 -14.70 3.66 -12.20
N PHE A 120 -14.23 4.09 -11.03
CA PHE A 120 -12.82 4.11 -10.65
C PHE A 120 -12.68 3.71 -9.18
N ASP A 121 -11.61 2.97 -8.87
CA ASP A 121 -11.24 2.50 -7.54
C ASP A 121 -9.71 2.44 -7.48
N HIS A 122 -9.11 3.09 -6.48
CA HIS A 122 -7.65 3.19 -6.38
C HIS A 122 -6.99 1.82 -6.20
N ASN A 123 -7.62 0.86 -5.51
CA ASN A 123 -7.05 -0.48 -5.32
C ASN A 123 -6.97 -1.26 -6.64
N THR A 124 -8.04 -1.23 -7.43
CA THR A 124 -8.07 -1.73 -8.81
C THR A 124 -7.01 -1.05 -9.66
N GLN A 125 -6.82 0.27 -9.49
CA GLN A 125 -5.81 1.01 -10.21
C GLN A 125 -4.38 0.67 -9.75
N THR A 126 -4.15 0.40 -8.46
CA THR A 126 -2.87 -0.10 -7.93
C THR A 126 -2.53 -1.42 -8.62
N LEU A 127 -3.48 -2.36 -8.67
CA LEU A 127 -3.31 -3.63 -9.37
C LEU A 127 -3.01 -3.40 -10.85
N ARG A 128 -3.77 -2.54 -11.53
CA ARG A 128 -3.59 -2.23 -12.95
C ARG A 128 -2.23 -1.57 -13.23
N GLN A 129 -1.72 -0.73 -12.32
CA GLN A 129 -0.39 -0.12 -12.43
C GLN A 129 0.68 -1.21 -12.51
N VAL A 130 0.69 -2.12 -11.54
CA VAL A 130 1.75 -3.14 -11.39
C VAL A 130 1.57 -4.34 -12.32
N THR A 131 0.39 -4.54 -12.92
CA THR A 131 0.12 -5.69 -13.80
C THR A 131 -0.04 -5.34 -15.28
N LYS A 132 -0.19 -4.05 -15.63
CA LYS A 132 -0.45 -3.65 -17.02
C LYS A 132 0.20 -2.34 -17.47
N LEU A 133 0.20 -1.29 -16.63
CA LEU A 133 0.60 0.05 -17.10
C LEU A 133 2.12 0.26 -17.08
N GLU A 134 2.82 -0.34 -16.12
CA GLU A 134 4.28 -0.34 -16.14
C GLU A 134 4.80 -1.13 -17.35
N ARG A 135 5.71 -0.55 -18.13
CA ARG A 135 6.34 -1.21 -19.29
C ARG A 135 7.86 -1.18 -19.15
N ARG A 136 8.37 -2.10 -18.35
CA ARG A 136 9.80 -2.18 -17.99
C ARG A 136 10.50 -3.44 -18.48
N TYR A 137 9.73 -4.40 -18.98
CA TYR A 137 10.21 -5.70 -19.41
C TYR A 137 9.73 -5.97 -20.84
N PHE A 138 10.58 -6.57 -21.67
CA PHE A 138 10.25 -6.82 -23.08
C PHE A 138 9.21 -7.93 -23.28
N GLY A 139 9.15 -8.91 -22.36
CA GLY A 139 8.33 -10.11 -22.53
C GLY A 139 6.90 -10.02 -21.99
N PHE A 140 6.56 -8.98 -21.24
CA PHE A 140 5.26 -8.80 -20.61
C PHE A 140 5.01 -7.35 -20.20
N ASP A 141 3.74 -6.96 -20.12
CA ASP A 141 3.31 -5.74 -19.46
C ASP A 141 3.32 -5.91 -17.93
N GLY A 142 3.44 -4.81 -17.19
CA GLY A 142 3.51 -4.79 -15.74
C GLY A 142 4.89 -5.09 -15.17
N LEU A 143 4.90 -5.38 -13.86
CA LEU A 143 6.07 -5.72 -13.07
C LEU A 143 6.18 -7.23 -12.80
N ASN A 144 5.18 -8.02 -13.23
CA ASN A 144 5.11 -9.46 -12.98
C ASN A 144 5.42 -9.84 -11.52
N LEU A 145 4.77 -9.17 -10.57
CA LEU A 145 4.95 -9.41 -9.13
C LEU A 145 4.49 -10.82 -8.73
N THR A 146 4.91 -11.28 -7.55
CA THR A 146 4.49 -12.58 -7.03
C THR A 146 3.01 -12.59 -6.68
N TRP A 147 2.44 -13.80 -6.64
CA TRP A 147 1.08 -14.04 -6.20
C TRP A 147 0.81 -13.41 -4.83
N GLU A 148 1.73 -13.57 -3.87
CA GLU A 148 1.60 -13.10 -2.49
C GLU A 148 1.54 -11.58 -2.41
N THR A 149 2.36 -10.89 -3.21
CA THR A 149 2.33 -9.43 -3.30
C THR A 149 1.01 -8.97 -3.91
N LEU A 150 0.55 -9.59 -4.98
CA LEU A 150 -0.70 -9.19 -5.67
C LEU A 150 -1.94 -9.49 -4.83
N GLU A 151 -1.95 -10.62 -4.14
CA GLU A 151 -2.97 -11.03 -3.18
C GLU A 151 -3.05 -10.05 -2.00
N GLY A 152 -1.90 -9.63 -1.47
CA GLY A 152 -1.84 -8.63 -0.40
C GLY A 152 -2.32 -7.26 -0.85
N LEU A 153 -1.86 -6.78 -2.02
CA LEU A 153 -2.21 -5.46 -2.54
C LEU A 153 -3.71 -5.31 -2.81
N ILE A 154 -4.34 -6.31 -3.45
CA ILE A 154 -5.75 -6.20 -3.78
C ILE A 154 -6.67 -6.30 -2.55
N LYS A 155 -6.16 -6.91 -1.47
CA LYS A 155 -6.88 -7.12 -0.21
C LYS A 155 -6.36 -6.23 0.92
N HIS A 156 -5.77 -5.06 0.60
CA HIS A 156 -5.31 -4.07 1.58
C HIS A 156 -6.43 -3.72 2.58
N ASN A 157 -7.66 -3.55 2.08
CA ASN A 157 -8.84 -3.25 2.88
C ASN A 157 -9.65 -4.50 3.33
N GLY A 158 -9.05 -5.70 3.24
CA GLY A 158 -9.71 -6.97 3.56
C GLY A 158 -10.23 -7.74 2.33
N PRO A 159 -11.07 -8.76 2.54
CA PRO A 159 -11.66 -9.55 1.45
C PRO A 159 -12.42 -8.70 0.44
N VAL A 160 -12.43 -9.15 -0.82
CA VAL A 160 -13.04 -8.43 -1.95
C VAL A 160 -14.28 -9.19 -2.43
N ASP A 161 -15.44 -8.80 -1.91
CA ASP A 161 -16.74 -9.43 -2.23
C ASP A 161 -17.27 -9.05 -3.64
N HIS A 162 -16.97 -7.82 -4.07
CA HIS A 162 -17.46 -7.26 -5.33
C HIS A 162 -16.29 -6.77 -6.20
N PRO A 163 -15.47 -7.69 -6.75
CA PRO A 163 -14.32 -7.30 -7.55
C PRO A 163 -14.75 -6.60 -8.84
N THR A 164 -14.02 -5.55 -9.20
CA THR A 164 -14.16 -4.92 -10.53
C THR A 164 -13.84 -5.94 -11.63
N GLY A 165 -14.33 -5.72 -12.85
CA GLY A 165 -14.08 -6.63 -13.97
C GLY A 165 -12.59 -6.85 -14.28
N TYR A 166 -11.73 -5.86 -13.97
CA TYR A 166 -10.28 -6.02 -14.08
C TYR A 166 -9.74 -6.98 -13.01
N VAL A 167 -10.12 -6.77 -11.76
CA VAL A 167 -9.71 -7.58 -10.61
C VAL A 167 -10.18 -9.02 -10.78
N ALA A 168 -11.46 -9.24 -11.10
CA ALA A 168 -12.01 -10.58 -11.30
C ALA A 168 -11.27 -11.36 -12.40
N ARG A 169 -10.98 -10.71 -13.53
CA ARG A 169 -10.22 -11.35 -14.62
C ARG A 169 -8.82 -11.72 -14.19
N TYR A 170 -8.09 -10.80 -13.54
CA TYR A 170 -6.70 -11.02 -13.16
C TYR A 170 -6.60 -12.06 -12.02
N ALA A 171 -7.53 -12.01 -11.07
CA ALA A 171 -7.68 -13.03 -10.02
C ALA A 171 -7.90 -14.42 -10.61
N GLY A 172 -8.74 -14.56 -11.64
CA GLY A 172 -8.95 -15.84 -12.33
C GLY A 172 -7.72 -16.37 -13.07
N MET A 173 -6.83 -15.49 -13.55
CA MET A 173 -5.60 -15.90 -14.23
C MET A 173 -4.54 -16.47 -13.29
N LEU A 174 -4.43 -15.93 -12.07
CA LEU A 174 -3.44 -16.32 -11.07
C LEU A 174 -3.99 -17.21 -9.94
N GLY A 175 -5.30 -17.38 -9.86
CA GLY A 175 -5.96 -18.03 -8.73
C GLY A 175 -5.79 -17.25 -7.42
N LEU A 176 -6.06 -15.95 -7.45
CA LEU A 176 -6.12 -15.12 -6.23
C LEU A 176 -7.34 -15.51 -5.38
N ASP A 177 -7.21 -15.47 -4.05
CA ASP A 177 -8.28 -15.86 -3.12
C ASP A 177 -8.94 -14.62 -2.52
N LEU A 178 -9.86 -14.04 -3.29
CA LEU A 178 -10.48 -12.76 -2.97
C LEU A 178 -11.41 -12.82 -1.73
N GLY A 179 -12.00 -13.98 -1.43
CA GLY A 179 -13.00 -14.13 -0.36
C GLY A 179 -12.40 -14.33 1.03
N CYS A 180 -11.09 -14.60 1.11
CA CYS A 180 -10.37 -14.80 2.37
C CYS A 180 -9.51 -13.59 2.73
N TYR A 181 -9.20 -13.42 4.01
CA TYR A 181 -8.25 -12.41 4.44
C TYR A 181 -6.87 -12.59 3.77
N ALA A 182 -6.17 -11.48 3.57
CA ALA A 182 -4.81 -11.48 3.05
C ALA A 182 -3.83 -12.15 4.04
N PRO A 183 -2.61 -12.51 3.59
CA PRO A 183 -1.56 -12.95 4.51
C PRO A 183 -1.29 -11.93 5.62
N VAL A 184 -0.75 -12.39 6.75
CA VAL A 184 -0.49 -11.55 7.91
C VAL A 184 0.41 -10.34 7.57
N GLU A 185 1.35 -10.51 6.64
CA GLU A 185 2.24 -9.46 6.15
C GLU A 185 1.48 -8.30 5.50
N ALA A 186 0.40 -8.61 4.78
CA ALA A 186 -0.47 -7.62 4.16
C ALA A 186 -1.36 -6.92 5.18
N GLN A 187 -1.90 -7.67 6.13
CA GLN A 187 -2.69 -7.09 7.23
C GLN A 187 -1.85 -6.14 8.08
N ILE A 188 -0.57 -6.47 8.33
CA ILE A 188 0.36 -5.58 9.02
C ILE A 188 0.61 -4.30 8.22
N ALA A 189 0.77 -4.40 6.89
CA ALA A 189 0.95 -3.23 6.04
C ALA A 189 -0.29 -2.31 6.08
N ALA A 190 -1.50 -2.88 6.06
CA ALA A 190 -2.74 -2.14 6.20
C ALA A 190 -2.88 -1.46 7.57
N MET A 191 -2.58 -2.17 8.66
CA MET A 191 -2.58 -1.57 10.01
C MET A 191 -1.52 -0.47 10.16
N ALA A 192 -0.36 -0.63 9.54
CA ALA A 192 0.68 0.39 9.54
C ALA A 192 0.26 1.65 8.76
N ASP A 193 -0.53 1.48 7.69
CA ASP A 193 -1.13 2.57 6.93
C ASP A 193 -2.10 3.37 7.81
N ASP A 194 -3.02 2.71 8.51
CA ASP A 194 -3.95 3.36 9.46
C ASP A 194 -3.20 4.12 10.57
N ILE A 195 -2.16 3.50 11.15
CA ILE A 195 -1.35 4.14 12.20
C ILE A 195 -0.65 5.40 11.67
N ALA A 196 -0.03 5.31 10.50
CA ALA A 196 0.67 6.43 9.87
C ALA A 196 -0.32 7.55 9.52
N TYR A 197 -1.43 7.20 8.88
CA TYR A 197 -2.49 8.11 8.50
C TYR A 197 -2.98 8.94 9.70
N HIS A 198 -3.36 8.28 10.80
CA HIS A 198 -3.84 8.98 11.99
C HIS A 198 -2.79 9.89 12.64
N ALA A 199 -1.53 9.46 12.71
CA ALA A 199 -0.46 10.27 13.29
C ALA A 199 -0.14 11.50 12.43
N HIS A 200 -0.10 11.32 11.11
CA HIS A 200 0.31 12.36 10.17
C HIS A 200 -0.75 13.42 9.95
N ASP A 201 -2.01 13.01 9.78
CA ASP A 201 -3.11 13.96 9.58
C ASP A 201 -3.29 14.85 10.81
N LEU A 202 -3.05 14.29 11.99
CA LEU A 202 -3.04 15.03 13.24
C LEU A 202 -1.89 16.05 13.31
N ASP A 203 -0.66 15.62 12.99
CA ASP A 203 0.54 16.49 12.97
C ASP A 203 0.40 17.60 11.92
N ASP A 204 -0.01 17.27 10.70
CA ASP A 204 -0.19 18.23 9.61
C ASP A 204 -1.36 19.19 9.91
N GLY A 205 -2.46 18.70 10.51
CA GLY A 205 -3.59 19.54 10.95
C GLY A 205 -3.23 20.54 12.05
N LEU A 206 -2.40 20.13 13.02
CA LEU A 206 -1.84 21.02 14.05
C LEU A 206 -0.89 22.06 13.42
N ARG A 207 -0.01 21.66 12.50
CA ARG A 207 0.92 22.57 11.81
C ARG A 207 0.21 23.58 10.92
N ALA A 208 -0.87 23.16 10.26
CA ALA A 208 -1.70 24.04 9.44
C ALA A 208 -2.56 25.01 10.29
N GLY A 209 -2.57 24.85 11.63
CA GLY A 209 -3.42 25.64 12.53
C GLY A 209 -4.91 25.35 12.37
N LEU A 210 -5.27 24.24 11.72
CA LEU A 210 -6.66 23.78 11.59
C LEU A 210 -7.14 23.10 12.87
N LEU A 211 -6.21 22.56 13.65
CA LEU A 211 -6.41 21.95 14.95
C LEU A 211 -5.52 22.64 15.99
N CYS A 212 -5.94 22.63 17.24
CA CYS A 212 -5.13 23.02 18.39
C CYS A 212 -5.15 21.94 19.47
N LEU A 213 -4.18 21.96 20.39
CA LEU A 213 -4.05 20.92 21.42
C LEU A 213 -5.28 20.80 22.34
N SER A 214 -6.09 21.85 22.49
CA SER A 214 -7.34 21.77 23.24
C SER A 214 -8.42 20.96 22.52
N ASP A 215 -8.40 20.91 21.19
CA ASP A 215 -9.35 20.11 20.41
C ASP A 215 -9.11 18.60 20.64
N LEU A 216 -7.89 18.24 21.04
CA LEU A 216 -7.45 16.85 21.23
C LEU A 216 -7.67 16.33 22.66
N ALA A 217 -7.93 17.23 23.61
CA ALA A 217 -7.95 16.87 25.04
C ALA A 217 -9.05 15.87 25.40
N GLY A 218 -10.13 15.81 24.62
CA GLY A 218 -11.23 14.87 24.82
C GLY A 218 -11.08 13.54 24.09
N LEU A 219 -10.04 13.35 23.28
CA LEU A 219 -9.87 12.13 22.50
C LEU A 219 -9.32 10.99 23.38
N PRO A 220 -9.88 9.77 23.29
CA PRO A 220 -9.32 8.60 23.94
C PRO A 220 -7.85 8.39 23.51
N VAL A 221 -6.98 7.96 24.43
CA VAL A 221 -5.53 7.78 24.23
C VAL A 221 -4.75 9.09 24.04
N VAL A 222 -5.15 9.96 23.11
CA VAL A 222 -4.43 11.22 22.83
C VAL A 222 -4.56 12.21 23.99
N GLY A 223 -5.76 12.35 24.56
CA GLY A 223 -6.00 13.19 25.74
C GLY A 223 -5.19 12.73 26.95
N ASP A 224 -5.13 11.41 27.18
CA ASP A 224 -4.34 10.81 28.27
C ASP A 224 -2.83 11.06 28.08
N ALA A 225 -2.34 10.90 26.85
CA ALA A 225 -0.95 11.20 26.51
C ALA A 225 -0.62 12.69 26.69
N LEU A 226 -1.52 13.58 26.27
CA LEU A 226 -1.37 15.03 26.47
C LEU A 226 -1.35 15.43 27.95
N ALA A 227 -2.13 14.74 28.78
CA ALA A 227 -2.13 14.98 30.23
C ALA A 227 -0.83 14.54 30.91
N GLN A 228 -0.09 13.57 30.35
CA GLN A 228 1.19 13.11 30.92
C GLN A 228 2.36 14.05 30.64
N VAL A 229 2.29 14.85 29.57
CA VAL A 229 3.35 15.78 29.16
C VAL A 229 3.10 17.23 29.58
N ARG A 230 1.95 17.50 30.23
CA ARG A 230 1.61 18.79 30.86
C ARG A 230 1.94 18.77 32.34
#